data_AF-A0A3D3JNI0-F1
#
_entry.id   AF-A0A3D3JNI0-F1
#
_cell.length_a   1.000
_cell.length_b   1.000
_cell.length_c   1.000
_cell.angle_alpha   90.00
_cell.angle_beta   90.00
_cell.angle_gamma   90.00
#
_symmetry.space_group_name_H-M   'P 1'
#
loop_
_entity.id
_entity.type
_entity.pdbx_description
1 polymer ?
#
loop_
_entity_poly.entity_id
_entity_poly.type
_entity_poly.pdbx_seq_one_letter_code
_entity_poly.pdbx_strand_id
1 'polypeptide(L)'
;MTGQEIFIAGNTLSVSADATLTTDARGHAANAGGASTNGGGGGHGGRGGNGRNASNAGGFNDSTLLPNDFGGGGGSGSRSSGGRGGGRILAALAGLCEIDGTLSSNGAQGGDNSHGALGGGGAGGTIRIKCEIFDGSGLLRANGARGGQDASTGGNEDGGGGGGGGGRIVVRSKSSSFTNKAGVQAEPGGASGGFNPGSAGGRGTVVFIRIDAGATTTVDDSKADDLDLEVYRSWRWEPAVEGSFDYEKVLVRADTQVVGGGGDATIDTNLFELENSSWDTTVESTNGFATASDVTINTVDMVVTSSTIEMGNSNQWTVNSTTSYEQSGGSANAQKF
;
A
#
# COMPACT_ATOMS: atom_id res chain seq x y z
N MET A 1 15.07 2.79 22.77
CA MET A 1 15.63 2.98 21.42
C MET A 1 14.63 3.76 20.58
N THR A 2 15.06 4.89 20.02
CA THR A 2 14.27 5.88 19.26
C THR A 2 14.40 5.69 17.75
N GLY A 3 14.79 4.49 17.30
CA GLY A 3 15.05 4.21 15.89
C GLY A 3 13.79 4.33 15.05
N GLN A 4 13.86 5.13 14.00
CA GLN A 4 12.87 5.17 12.92
C GLN A 4 12.98 3.93 12.01
N GLU A 5 14.04 3.15 12.18
CA GLU A 5 14.42 2.02 11.36
C GLU A 5 14.81 0.83 12.24
N ILE A 6 14.44 -0.37 11.78
CA ILE A 6 15.07 -1.64 12.12
C ILE A 6 15.67 -2.18 10.81
N PHE A 7 17.00 -2.29 10.75
CA PHE A 7 17.71 -2.90 9.62
C PHE A 7 18.36 -4.21 10.06
N ILE A 8 18.08 -5.30 9.34
CA ILE A 8 18.55 -6.64 9.63
C ILE A 8 19.27 -7.17 8.39
N ALA A 9 20.54 -7.50 8.53
CA ALA A 9 21.32 -8.16 7.50
C ALA A 9 21.98 -9.42 8.07
N GLY A 10 21.92 -10.52 7.33
CA GLY A 10 22.48 -11.78 7.82
C GLY A 10 22.04 -12.98 6.98
N ASN A 11 22.19 -14.18 7.55
CA ASN A 11 21.74 -15.40 6.90
C ASN A 11 20.29 -15.74 7.23
N THR A 12 19.92 -15.65 8.51
CA THR A 12 18.64 -16.12 9.01
C THR A 12 18.00 -15.10 9.95
N LEU A 13 16.69 -14.94 9.84
CA LEU A 13 15.85 -14.25 10.81
C LEU A 13 14.69 -15.17 11.17
N SER A 14 14.49 -15.44 12.46
CA SER A 14 13.29 -16.10 12.98
C SER A 14 12.63 -15.19 14.02
N VAL A 15 11.37 -14.84 13.80
CA VAL A 15 10.54 -14.06 14.72
C VAL A 15 9.44 -14.99 15.24
N SER A 16 9.61 -15.49 16.47
CA SER A 16 8.66 -16.40 17.11
C SER A 16 7.28 -15.78 17.33
N ALA A 17 6.24 -16.59 17.48
CA ALA A 17 4.83 -16.16 17.65
C ALA A 17 4.61 -15.03 18.69
N ASP A 18 5.33 -15.04 19.81
CA ASP A 18 5.19 -14.03 20.88
C ASP A 18 6.08 -12.79 20.69
N ALA A 19 6.92 -12.78 19.65
CA ALA A 19 7.86 -11.69 19.40
C ALA A 19 7.23 -10.59 18.51
N THR A 20 7.58 -9.34 18.80
CA THR A 20 7.19 -8.19 17.99
C THR A 20 8.41 -7.35 17.65
N LEU A 21 8.61 -7.12 16.36
CA LEU A 21 9.49 -6.08 15.83
C LEU A 21 8.63 -4.89 15.39
N THR A 22 8.81 -3.74 16.03
CA THR A 22 7.95 -2.58 15.79
C THR A 22 8.72 -1.29 15.56
N THR A 23 8.31 -0.56 14.53
CA THR A 23 8.64 0.84 14.26
C THR A 23 7.38 1.71 14.25
N ASP A 24 6.35 1.31 14.99
CA ASP A 24 5.09 2.04 15.09
C ASP A 24 5.31 3.48 15.56
N ALA A 25 4.68 4.43 14.85
CA ALA A 25 4.77 5.86 15.13
C ALA A 25 6.21 6.40 15.18
N ARG A 26 7.15 5.81 14.43
CA ARG A 26 8.55 6.27 14.36
C ARG A 26 8.94 6.93 13.03
N GLY A 27 8.03 7.08 12.07
CA GLY A 27 8.25 7.72 10.78
C GLY A 27 8.30 9.25 10.82
N HIS A 28 7.84 9.92 9.77
CA HIS A 28 7.80 11.39 9.72
C HIS A 28 6.91 11.97 10.82
N ALA A 29 7.40 13.01 11.50
CA ALA A 29 6.64 13.74 12.51
C ALA A 29 5.44 14.49 11.91
N ALA A 30 4.57 15.05 12.75
CA ALA A 30 3.44 15.86 12.31
C ALA A 30 3.86 16.98 11.35
N ASN A 31 3.06 17.21 10.30
CA ASN A 31 3.34 18.15 9.20
C ASN A 31 4.59 17.85 8.36
N ALA A 32 5.17 16.65 8.46
CA ALA A 32 6.28 16.21 7.62
C ALA A 32 5.89 14.96 6.81
N GLY A 33 6.50 14.76 5.65
CA GLY A 33 6.18 13.63 4.78
C GLY A 33 4.87 13.81 3.99
N GLY A 34 4.54 15.04 3.61
CA GLY A 34 3.61 15.32 2.51
C GLY A 34 2.22 15.86 2.92
N ALA A 35 1.72 15.59 4.12
CA ALA A 35 0.44 16.16 4.56
C ALA A 35 0.60 17.63 5.00
N SER A 36 -0.35 18.47 4.59
CA SER A 36 -0.42 19.89 4.98
C SER A 36 -1.27 20.10 6.24
N THR A 37 -1.23 21.30 6.81
CA THR A 37 -2.00 21.68 8.01
C THR A 37 -3.52 21.58 7.79
N ASN A 38 -4.31 21.74 8.86
CA ASN A 38 -5.76 21.51 8.90
C ASN A 38 -6.16 20.02 8.91
N GLY A 39 -5.38 19.19 9.58
CA GLY A 39 -5.80 17.83 9.89
C GLY A 39 -5.78 16.84 8.73
N GLY A 40 -5.04 17.11 7.65
CA GLY A 40 -4.87 16.14 6.56
C GLY A 40 -4.14 14.88 7.05
N GLY A 41 -4.58 13.69 6.66
CA GLY A 41 -3.90 12.44 6.95
C GLY A 41 -2.57 12.33 6.21
N GLY A 42 -1.57 11.69 6.81
CA GLY A 42 -0.32 11.33 6.15
C GLY A 42 -0.57 10.34 5.01
N GLY A 43 0.28 10.34 3.98
CA GLY A 43 0.26 9.34 2.92
C GLY A 43 1.58 8.56 2.82
N HIS A 44 1.51 7.37 2.23
CA HIS A 44 2.66 6.54 1.84
C HIS A 44 2.26 5.55 0.72
N GLY A 45 2.01 4.28 1.00
CA GLY A 45 1.48 3.33 0.00
C GLY A 45 0.04 3.68 -0.43
N GLY A 46 -0.77 4.17 0.52
CA GLY A 46 -2.07 4.78 0.27
C GLY A 46 -2.00 6.29 0.47
N ARG A 47 -2.86 7.04 -0.22
CA ARG A 47 -3.00 8.49 0.02
C ARG A 47 -3.72 8.73 1.34
N GLY A 48 -3.38 9.80 2.05
CA GLY A 48 -4.08 10.20 3.26
C GLY A 48 -5.51 10.66 2.99
N GLY A 49 -6.32 10.68 4.03
CA GLY A 49 -7.63 11.31 4.02
C GLY A 49 -7.51 12.83 4.16
N ASN A 50 -8.38 13.57 3.50
CA ASN A 50 -8.45 15.02 3.66
C ASN A 50 -9.01 15.39 5.04
N GLY A 51 -8.48 16.45 5.64
CA GLY A 51 -9.16 17.12 6.75
C GLY A 51 -10.35 17.96 6.25
N ARG A 52 -11.11 18.57 7.17
CA ARG A 52 -12.32 19.35 6.83
C ARG A 52 -12.08 20.35 5.68
N ASN A 53 -12.90 20.25 4.62
CA ASN A 53 -13.01 21.20 3.51
C ASN A 53 -11.67 21.62 2.89
N ALA A 54 -10.68 20.72 2.90
CA ALA A 54 -9.33 21.01 2.41
C ALA A 54 -8.83 19.89 1.50
N SER A 55 -8.07 20.25 0.47
CA SER A 55 -7.25 19.32 -0.30
C SER A 55 -5.84 19.31 0.29
N ASN A 56 -5.67 18.64 1.42
CA ASN A 56 -4.47 18.75 2.26
C ASN A 56 -3.85 17.41 2.68
N ALA A 57 -4.41 16.29 2.25
CA ALA A 57 -3.86 14.98 2.55
C ALA A 57 -2.47 14.78 1.93
N GLY A 58 -1.63 14.00 2.62
CA GLY A 58 -0.41 13.48 2.04
C GLY A 58 -0.73 12.58 0.85
N GLY A 59 -0.02 12.78 -0.25
CA GLY A 59 -0.10 11.90 -1.40
C GLY A 59 0.43 10.51 -1.07
N PHE A 60 0.14 9.56 -1.95
CA PHE A 60 0.98 8.39 -2.04
C PHE A 60 2.42 8.83 -2.38
N ASN A 61 3.42 8.04 -2.00
CA ASN A 61 4.82 8.26 -2.37
C ASN A 61 5.62 6.98 -2.19
N ASP A 62 6.90 6.99 -2.57
CA ASP A 62 7.84 5.86 -2.53
C ASP A 62 7.57 4.79 -3.60
N SER A 63 8.54 3.91 -3.86
CA SER A 63 8.44 2.87 -4.89
C SER A 63 7.46 1.76 -4.48
N THR A 64 6.67 1.24 -5.43
CA THR A 64 5.77 0.08 -5.19
C THR A 64 6.53 -1.22 -5.08
N LEU A 65 7.72 -1.26 -5.66
CA LEU A 65 8.55 -2.46 -5.74
C LEU A 65 9.77 -2.36 -4.82
N LEU A 66 10.34 -1.19 -4.55
CA LEU A 66 11.56 -1.04 -3.74
C LEU A 66 11.41 0.05 -2.65
N PRO A 67 10.36 0.00 -1.81
CA PRO A 67 10.08 1.04 -0.84
C PRO A 67 11.22 1.19 0.18
N ASN A 68 11.51 2.42 0.56
CA ASN A 68 12.56 2.74 1.53
C ASN A 68 12.22 3.94 2.44
N ASP A 69 11.15 4.66 2.14
CA ASP A 69 10.76 5.83 2.90
C ASP A 69 10.01 5.46 4.18
N PHE A 70 9.88 6.44 5.07
CA PHE A 70 9.02 6.35 6.23
C PHE A 70 7.59 6.77 5.88
N GLY A 71 6.63 6.33 6.69
CA GLY A 71 5.26 6.82 6.60
C GLY A 71 5.20 8.33 6.86
N GLY A 72 4.39 9.04 6.07
CA GLY A 72 4.12 10.46 6.26
C GLY A 72 3.40 10.73 7.59
N GLY A 73 3.76 11.84 8.24
CA GLY A 73 3.02 12.33 9.41
C GLY A 73 1.76 13.08 8.99
N GLY A 74 0.72 12.98 9.81
CA GLY A 74 -0.50 13.76 9.62
C GLY A 74 -0.27 15.26 9.82
N GLY A 75 -1.08 16.05 9.15
CA GLY A 75 -1.20 17.48 9.34
C GLY A 75 -1.77 17.82 10.71
N SER A 76 -1.21 18.83 11.35
CA SER A 76 -1.75 19.36 12.60
C SER A 76 -3.01 20.18 12.32
N GLY A 77 -4.01 20.03 13.19
CA GLY A 77 -5.06 21.01 13.31
C GLY A 77 -4.56 22.22 14.10
N SER A 78 -5.35 23.30 14.15
CA SER A 78 -4.96 24.51 14.90
C SER A 78 -4.88 24.29 16.41
N ARG A 79 -5.42 23.18 16.92
CA ARG A 79 -5.54 22.87 18.35
C ARG A 79 -5.05 21.47 18.73
N SER A 80 -4.50 20.72 17.79
CA SER A 80 -4.07 19.35 18.02
C SER A 80 -2.99 18.93 17.02
N SER A 81 -2.04 18.12 17.46
CA SER A 81 -0.96 17.64 16.61
C SER A 81 -1.44 16.51 15.69
N GLY A 82 -0.88 16.44 14.49
CA GLY A 82 -1.06 15.27 13.62
C GLY A 82 -0.32 14.05 14.16
N GLY A 83 -0.78 12.87 13.78
CA GLY A 83 -0.14 11.61 14.12
C GLY A 83 1.18 11.42 13.39
N ARG A 84 2.18 10.85 14.06
CA ARG A 84 3.46 10.48 13.43
C ARG A 84 3.26 9.27 12.50
N GLY A 85 3.92 9.23 11.35
CA GLY A 85 3.86 8.05 10.47
C GLY A 85 4.60 6.84 11.04
N GLY A 86 4.45 5.66 10.42
CA GLY A 86 5.21 4.46 10.73
C GLY A 86 6.67 4.57 10.27
N GLY A 87 7.60 3.94 10.98
CA GLY A 87 9.01 3.87 10.58
C GLY A 87 9.25 2.86 9.45
N ARG A 88 10.42 2.22 9.40
CA ARG A 88 10.68 1.14 8.44
C ARG A 88 11.36 -0.07 9.05
N ILE A 89 11.00 -1.25 8.56
CA ILE A 89 11.67 -2.51 8.87
C ILE A 89 12.23 -3.04 7.56
N LEU A 90 13.55 -3.20 7.50
CA LEU A 90 14.28 -3.65 6.34
C LEU A 90 15.06 -4.92 6.69
N ALA A 91 14.82 -6.02 5.97
CA ALA A 91 15.53 -7.27 6.13
C ALA A 91 16.17 -7.71 4.81
N ALA A 92 17.48 -7.95 4.82
CA ALA A 92 18.25 -8.46 3.69
C ALA A 92 18.99 -9.74 4.11
N LEU A 93 18.40 -10.88 3.78
CA LEU A 93 18.78 -12.18 4.30
C LEU A 93 19.29 -13.09 3.18
N ALA A 94 20.41 -13.76 3.42
CA ALA A 94 21.00 -14.72 2.47
C ALA A 94 20.34 -16.11 2.51
N GLY A 95 19.41 -16.35 3.43
CA GLY A 95 18.75 -17.64 3.63
C GLY A 95 17.31 -17.49 4.10
N LEU A 96 16.98 -18.10 5.24
CA LEU A 96 15.62 -18.18 5.78
C LEU A 96 15.17 -16.89 6.48
N CYS A 97 13.97 -16.43 6.14
CA CYS A 97 13.20 -15.45 6.90
C CYS A 97 11.89 -16.08 7.36
N GLU A 98 11.82 -16.45 8.63
CA GLU A 98 10.66 -17.11 9.25
C GLU A 98 9.96 -16.13 10.19
N ILE A 99 8.72 -15.78 9.88
CA ILE A 99 7.92 -14.84 10.67
C ILE A 99 6.66 -15.55 11.17
N ASP A 100 6.67 -15.94 12.45
CA ASP A 100 5.47 -16.40 13.17
C ASP A 100 4.90 -15.32 14.09
N GLY A 101 5.74 -14.37 14.52
CA GLY A 101 5.35 -13.22 15.33
C GLY A 101 4.83 -12.04 14.51
N THR A 102 5.06 -10.83 15.00
CA THR A 102 4.58 -9.59 14.37
C THR A 102 5.71 -8.67 13.92
N LEU A 103 5.64 -8.22 12.67
CA LEU A 103 6.37 -7.06 12.14
C LEU A 103 5.38 -5.90 11.99
N SER A 104 5.63 -4.77 12.65
CA SER A 104 4.69 -3.64 12.72
C SER A 104 5.34 -2.31 12.40
N SER A 105 4.77 -1.57 11.45
CA SER A 105 5.13 -0.19 11.14
C SER A 105 3.90 0.69 10.93
N ASN A 106 3.00 0.71 11.90
CA ASN A 106 1.77 1.48 11.85
C ASN A 106 2.01 2.97 12.13
N GLY A 107 1.13 3.82 11.59
CA GLY A 107 1.04 5.22 11.97
C GLY A 107 0.46 5.43 13.38
N ALA A 108 0.65 6.63 13.93
CA ALA A 108 -0.01 7.11 15.14
C ALA A 108 -1.28 7.88 14.82
N GLN A 109 -2.23 7.83 15.75
CA GLN A 109 -3.51 8.54 15.67
C GLN A 109 -3.29 10.06 15.67
N GLY A 110 -4.16 10.79 14.96
CA GLY A 110 -4.23 12.25 15.09
C GLY A 110 -4.67 12.66 16.50
N GLY A 111 -4.25 13.84 16.95
CA GLY A 111 -4.63 14.35 18.27
C GLY A 111 -6.12 14.68 18.36
N ASP A 112 -6.75 14.18 19.42
CA ASP A 112 -8.15 14.46 19.76
C ASP A 112 -8.28 15.85 20.45
N ASN A 113 -9.44 16.51 20.31
CA ASN A 113 -9.76 17.79 20.96
C ASN A 113 -11.28 17.91 21.17
N SER A 114 -11.73 18.73 22.13
CA SER A 114 -13.15 18.98 22.43
C SER A 114 -13.72 20.25 21.79
N HIS A 115 -12.92 20.98 21.03
CA HIS A 115 -13.31 22.20 20.30
C HIS A 115 -12.90 22.09 18.83
N GLY A 116 -12.86 20.85 18.33
CA GLY A 116 -12.49 20.52 16.96
C GLY A 116 -11.08 20.94 16.51
N ALA A 117 -10.90 21.09 15.20
CA ALA A 117 -9.63 21.39 14.53
C ALA A 117 -8.57 20.33 14.84
N LEU A 118 -8.89 19.14 14.37
CA LEU A 118 -8.29 17.87 14.77
C LEU A 118 -7.07 17.52 13.92
N GLY A 119 -6.12 16.80 14.50
CA GLY A 119 -4.93 16.33 13.79
C GLY A 119 -5.28 15.19 12.85
N GLY A 120 -4.61 15.13 11.70
CA GLY A 120 -4.72 13.98 10.79
C GLY A 120 -3.97 12.77 11.35
N GLY A 121 -4.40 11.56 10.97
CA GLY A 121 -3.69 10.33 11.31
C GLY A 121 -2.38 10.20 10.53
N GLY A 122 -1.37 9.59 11.14
CA GLY A 122 -0.13 9.22 10.47
C GLY A 122 -0.32 8.03 9.53
N ALA A 123 0.45 8.00 8.44
CA ALA A 123 0.46 6.88 7.50
C ALA A 123 1.19 5.66 8.08
N GLY A 124 0.88 4.48 7.55
CA GLY A 124 1.73 3.30 7.70
C GLY A 124 3.12 3.55 7.08
N GLY A 125 4.11 2.81 7.56
CA GLY A 125 5.49 2.89 7.07
C GLY A 125 5.86 1.75 6.12
N THR A 126 7.16 1.43 6.06
CA THR A 126 7.70 0.42 5.14
C THR A 126 8.05 -0.88 5.85
N ILE A 127 7.68 -2.01 5.29
CA ILE A 127 8.28 -3.32 5.61
C ILE A 127 8.83 -3.89 4.30
N ARG A 128 10.15 -4.06 4.21
CA ARG A 128 10.80 -4.63 3.03
C ARG A 128 11.68 -5.80 3.42
N ILE A 129 11.40 -6.97 2.87
CA ILE A 129 12.11 -8.22 3.16
C ILE A 129 12.67 -8.79 1.87
N LYS A 130 13.93 -9.20 1.90
CA LYS A 130 14.61 -9.95 0.83
C LYS A 130 15.23 -11.18 1.46
N CYS A 131 14.94 -12.36 0.94
CA CYS A 131 15.41 -13.62 1.51
C CYS A 131 15.43 -14.74 0.45
N GLU A 132 16.05 -15.87 0.74
CA GLU A 132 15.91 -17.04 -0.15
C GLU A 132 14.57 -17.72 0.09
N ILE A 133 14.25 -18.00 1.36
CA ILE A 133 13.04 -18.70 1.78
C ILE A 133 12.26 -17.79 2.72
N PHE A 134 11.02 -17.46 2.36
CA PHE A 134 10.08 -16.76 3.22
C PHE A 134 9.05 -17.71 3.82
N ASP A 135 9.03 -17.85 5.15
CA ASP A 135 8.23 -18.86 5.85
C ASP A 135 7.49 -18.29 7.07
N GLY A 136 6.57 -19.08 7.61
CA GLY A 136 5.81 -18.79 8.82
C GLY A 136 4.34 -18.45 8.56
N SER A 137 3.70 -17.93 9.59
CA SER A 137 2.26 -17.61 9.58
C SER A 137 1.90 -16.31 10.29
N GLY A 138 2.92 -15.55 10.68
CA GLY A 138 2.81 -14.34 11.48
C GLY A 138 2.14 -13.17 10.79
N LEU A 139 2.18 -12.02 11.44
CA LEU A 139 1.50 -10.81 11.00
C LEU A 139 2.50 -9.74 10.55
N LEU A 140 2.32 -9.26 9.32
CA LEU A 140 3.00 -8.07 8.81
C LEU A 140 1.96 -6.96 8.73
N ARG A 141 2.23 -5.79 9.32
CA ARG A 141 1.29 -4.66 9.28
C ARG A 141 1.97 -3.31 9.15
N ALA A 142 1.43 -2.49 8.26
CA ALA A 142 1.82 -1.10 8.02
C ALA A 142 0.53 -0.28 7.83
N ASN A 143 -0.33 -0.28 8.84
CA ASN A 143 -1.62 0.40 8.77
C ASN A 143 -1.48 1.91 9.00
N GLY A 144 -2.28 2.68 8.26
CA GLY A 144 -2.56 4.06 8.60
C GLY A 144 -3.37 4.15 9.88
N ALA A 145 -3.33 5.31 10.54
CA ALA A 145 -4.08 5.55 11.77
C ALA A 145 -5.25 6.51 11.56
N ARG A 146 -6.27 6.43 12.41
CA ARG A 146 -7.41 7.34 12.37
C ARG A 146 -6.99 8.80 12.57
N GLY A 147 -7.79 9.72 12.03
CA GLY A 147 -7.73 11.13 12.41
C GLY A 147 -8.15 11.35 13.87
N GLY A 148 -7.89 12.56 14.37
CA GLY A 148 -8.38 13.01 15.66
C GLY A 148 -9.91 13.07 15.69
N GLN A 149 -10.48 12.80 16.87
CA GLN A 149 -11.90 12.82 17.18
C GLN A 149 -12.28 14.09 17.95
N ASP A 150 -13.48 14.59 17.64
CA ASP A 150 -14.10 15.65 18.42
C ASP A 150 -14.80 15.01 19.62
N ALA A 151 -14.38 15.38 20.82
CA ALA A 151 -14.98 14.88 22.06
C ALA A 151 -16.27 15.61 22.44
N SER A 152 -16.71 16.64 21.68
CA SER A 152 -17.93 17.39 21.99
C SER A 152 -19.19 16.72 21.43
N THR A 153 -20.22 16.60 22.28
CA THR A 153 -21.57 16.16 21.88
C THR A 153 -22.46 17.37 21.64
N GLY A 154 -22.23 18.12 20.56
CA GLY A 154 -23.09 19.23 20.18
C GLY A 154 -22.38 20.57 20.08
N GLY A 155 -21.83 20.81 18.89
CA GLY A 155 -21.33 22.11 18.44
C GLY A 155 -21.21 22.08 16.93
N ASN A 156 -21.53 23.17 16.26
CA ASN A 156 -21.29 23.32 14.81
C ASN A 156 -19.79 23.62 14.53
N GLU A 157 -18.96 23.62 15.56
CA GLU A 157 -17.57 24.04 15.50
C GLU A 157 -16.60 22.87 15.26
N ASP A 158 -15.89 22.96 14.12
CA ASP A 158 -14.52 22.47 13.93
C ASP A 158 -14.27 20.97 13.60
N GLY A 159 -14.58 20.60 12.36
CA GLY A 159 -13.80 19.72 11.47
C GLY A 159 -12.91 18.58 12.03
N GLY A 160 -13.23 17.37 11.57
CA GLY A 160 -12.48 16.13 11.73
C GLY A 160 -11.10 16.06 11.06
N GLY A 161 -10.23 15.24 11.64
CA GLY A 161 -8.96 14.87 11.02
C GLY A 161 -9.15 13.76 9.99
N GLY A 162 -8.43 13.85 8.87
CA GLY A 162 -8.36 12.78 7.87
C GLY A 162 -7.55 11.58 8.39
N GLY A 163 -7.95 10.37 8.00
CA GLY A 163 -7.20 9.16 8.33
C GLY A 163 -5.89 9.04 7.54
N GLY A 164 -4.84 8.46 8.13
CA GLY A 164 -3.59 8.19 7.41
C GLY A 164 -3.75 7.08 6.37
N GLY A 165 -2.98 7.12 5.29
CA GLY A 165 -2.93 6.04 4.31
C GLY A 165 -2.19 4.80 4.83
N GLY A 166 -2.50 3.63 4.28
CA GLY A 166 -1.70 2.43 4.49
C GLY A 166 -0.27 2.58 3.96
N GLY A 167 0.64 1.79 4.50
CA GLY A 167 2.07 1.79 4.14
C GLY A 167 2.38 0.85 2.98
N ARG A 168 3.67 0.48 2.84
CA ARG A 168 4.15 -0.45 1.81
C ARG A 168 4.80 -1.67 2.44
N ILE A 169 4.36 -2.85 2.03
CA ILE A 169 4.93 -4.14 2.45
C ILE A 169 5.36 -4.90 1.21
N VAL A 170 6.66 -5.16 1.09
CA VAL A 170 7.25 -5.87 -0.07
C VAL A 170 8.11 -7.01 0.44
N VAL A 171 7.85 -8.21 -0.08
CA VAL A 171 8.68 -9.39 0.20
C VAL A 171 9.21 -9.95 -1.12
N ARG A 172 10.53 -9.99 -1.28
CA ARG A 172 11.22 -10.72 -2.34
C ARG A 172 11.80 -12.02 -1.80
N SER A 173 11.46 -13.13 -2.44
CA SER A 173 11.95 -14.45 -2.06
C SER A 173 12.10 -15.38 -3.24
N LYS A 174 13.12 -16.26 -3.22
CA LYS A 174 13.25 -17.32 -4.24
C LYS A 174 12.13 -18.35 -4.11
N SER A 175 11.74 -18.65 -2.87
CA SER A 175 10.59 -19.49 -2.54
C SER A 175 9.88 -19.00 -1.29
N SER A 176 8.59 -19.32 -1.17
CA SER A 176 7.78 -18.93 -0.02
C SER A 176 6.80 -20.04 0.36
N SER A 177 6.80 -20.41 1.64
CA SER A 177 5.76 -21.22 2.29
C SER A 177 4.92 -20.41 3.27
N PHE A 178 5.17 -19.11 3.40
CA PHE A 178 4.38 -18.21 4.24
C PHE A 178 2.88 -18.29 3.94
N THR A 179 2.11 -18.66 4.96
CA THR A 179 0.69 -19.05 4.80
C THR A 179 -0.29 -17.90 4.98
N ASN A 180 0.13 -16.81 5.63
CA ASN A 180 -0.76 -15.71 6.01
C ASN A 180 -0.70 -14.50 5.07
N LYS A 181 -0.43 -14.70 3.77
CA LYS A 181 -0.33 -13.60 2.79
C LYS A 181 -1.59 -12.73 2.76
N ALA A 182 -2.77 -13.36 2.77
CA ALA A 182 -4.06 -12.67 2.80
C ALA A 182 -4.37 -11.96 4.13
N GLY A 183 -3.61 -12.22 5.20
CA GLY A 183 -3.73 -11.55 6.50
C GLY A 183 -2.77 -10.37 6.69
N VAL A 184 -1.85 -10.12 5.75
CA VAL A 184 -0.93 -8.97 5.80
C VAL A 184 -1.71 -7.66 5.63
N GLN A 185 -1.42 -6.66 6.46
CA GLN A 185 -2.26 -5.46 6.58
C GLN A 185 -1.52 -4.19 6.13
N ALA A 186 -2.12 -3.46 5.21
CA ALA A 186 -1.73 -2.10 4.87
C ALA A 186 -3.01 -1.25 4.80
N GLU A 187 -3.82 -1.30 5.86
CA GLU A 187 -5.16 -0.73 5.87
C GLU A 187 -5.15 0.78 6.09
N PRO A 188 -6.19 1.50 5.62
CA PRO A 188 -6.32 2.92 5.85
C PRO A 188 -6.69 3.23 7.30
N GLY A 189 -6.31 4.42 7.72
CA GLY A 189 -6.89 5.08 8.88
C GLY A 189 -8.32 5.53 8.62
N GLY A 190 -9.20 5.33 9.60
CA GLY A 190 -10.58 5.80 9.54
C GLY A 190 -10.70 7.33 9.56
N ALA A 191 -11.74 7.84 8.89
CA ALA A 191 -12.23 9.19 9.11
C ALA A 191 -12.61 9.39 10.59
N SER A 192 -12.45 10.60 11.10
CA SER A 192 -12.90 10.97 12.45
C SER A 192 -13.40 12.41 12.47
N GLY A 193 -14.15 12.78 13.51
CA GLY A 193 -14.79 14.09 13.68
C GLY A 193 -16.32 14.02 13.64
N GLY A 194 -17.00 14.91 14.38
CA GLY A 194 -18.46 14.95 14.52
C GLY A 194 -19.19 15.47 13.27
N PHE A 195 -19.78 16.67 13.35
CA PHE A 195 -20.64 17.22 12.29
C PHE A 195 -19.94 17.46 10.93
N ASN A 196 -18.61 17.56 10.91
CA ASN A 196 -17.81 17.75 9.68
C ASN A 196 -16.61 16.80 9.69
N PRO A 197 -16.80 15.48 9.44
CA PRO A 197 -15.71 14.52 9.52
C PRO A 197 -14.66 14.76 8.43
N GLY A 198 -13.42 14.34 8.70
CA GLY A 198 -12.43 14.16 7.64
C GLY A 198 -12.80 12.99 6.72
N SER A 199 -11.97 12.70 5.71
CA SER A 199 -12.11 11.47 4.93
C SER A 199 -11.20 10.36 5.47
N ALA A 200 -11.55 9.11 5.17
CA ALA A 200 -10.63 7.99 5.43
C ALA A 200 -9.40 8.09 4.52
N GLY A 201 -8.32 7.45 4.93
CA GLY A 201 -7.16 7.23 4.08
C GLY A 201 -7.43 6.17 3.01
N GLY A 202 -6.44 5.98 2.16
CA GLY A 202 -6.35 4.94 1.16
C GLY A 202 -5.64 3.69 1.67
N ARG A 203 -5.97 2.52 1.12
CA ARG A 203 -5.23 1.28 1.35
C ARG A 203 -3.82 1.40 0.79
N GLY A 204 -2.87 0.83 1.50
CA GLY A 204 -1.49 0.71 1.07
C GLY A 204 -1.27 -0.52 0.18
N THR A 205 0.00 -0.79 -0.10
CA THR A 205 0.42 -1.83 -1.04
C THR A 205 1.08 -2.98 -0.30
N VAL A 206 0.69 -4.21 -0.69
CA VAL A 206 1.30 -5.44 -0.21
C VAL A 206 1.65 -6.28 -1.43
N VAL A 207 2.92 -6.64 -1.60
CA VAL A 207 3.36 -7.49 -2.70
C VAL A 207 4.33 -8.58 -2.24
N PHE A 208 4.16 -9.74 -2.85
CA PHE A 208 5.09 -10.86 -2.77
C PHE A 208 5.65 -11.11 -4.16
N ILE A 209 6.97 -11.12 -4.24
CA ILE A 209 7.69 -11.24 -5.49
C ILE A 209 8.54 -12.50 -5.43
N ARG A 210 8.29 -13.42 -6.36
CA ARG A 210 9.19 -14.54 -6.59
C ARG A 210 10.32 -14.05 -7.46
N ILE A 211 11.57 -14.27 -7.03
CA ILE A 211 12.76 -13.90 -7.79
C ILE A 211 13.49 -15.14 -8.32
N ASP A 212 14.38 -14.94 -9.30
CA ASP A 212 15.20 -15.99 -9.89
C ASP A 212 16.07 -16.72 -8.86
N ALA A 213 16.30 -18.01 -9.07
CA ALA A 213 17.10 -18.84 -8.17
C ALA A 213 18.58 -18.39 -8.08
N GLY A 214 19.09 -17.78 -9.15
CA GLY A 214 20.43 -17.19 -9.25
C GLY A 214 20.57 -15.80 -8.63
N ALA A 215 19.46 -15.15 -8.26
CA ALA A 215 19.46 -13.82 -7.66
C ALA A 215 20.24 -13.78 -6.33
N THR A 216 20.95 -12.67 -6.09
CA THR A 216 21.64 -12.42 -4.81
C THR A 216 20.77 -11.57 -3.88
N THR A 217 20.03 -12.22 -3.00
CA THR A 217 18.98 -11.61 -2.15
C THR A 217 19.44 -10.47 -1.24
N THR A 218 20.72 -10.45 -0.83
CA THR A 218 21.26 -9.41 0.05
C THR A 218 21.45 -8.06 -0.63
N VAL A 219 21.55 -8.05 -1.96
CA VAL A 219 21.79 -6.84 -2.79
C VAL A 219 20.77 -6.67 -3.91
N ASP A 220 19.72 -7.49 -3.93
CA ASP A 220 18.66 -7.42 -4.92
C ASP A 220 17.78 -6.17 -4.68
N ASP A 221 18.24 -5.04 -5.19
CA ASP A 221 17.54 -3.74 -5.15
C ASP A 221 17.13 -3.32 -6.58
N SER A 222 16.82 -4.29 -7.43
CA SER A 222 16.35 -4.07 -8.79
C SER A 222 15.17 -5.00 -9.09
N LYS A 223 14.73 -5.02 -10.35
CA LYS A 223 13.67 -5.92 -10.84
C LYS A 223 14.20 -6.94 -11.83
N ALA A 224 15.50 -6.94 -12.08
CA ALA A 224 16.10 -7.76 -13.13
C ALA A 224 15.85 -9.25 -12.93
N ASP A 225 15.70 -9.66 -11.66
CA ASP A 225 15.47 -11.04 -11.26
C ASP A 225 14.00 -11.30 -10.83
N ASP A 226 13.11 -10.31 -10.91
CA ASP A 226 11.70 -10.47 -10.51
C ASP A 226 10.98 -11.36 -11.54
N LEU A 227 10.37 -12.46 -11.09
CA LEU A 227 9.68 -13.46 -11.94
C LEU A 227 8.16 -13.42 -11.76
N ASP A 228 7.64 -13.54 -10.53
CA ASP A 228 6.19 -13.43 -10.28
C ASP A 228 5.89 -12.20 -9.44
N LEU A 229 4.79 -11.52 -9.74
CA LEU A 229 4.23 -10.43 -8.95
C LEU A 229 2.87 -10.85 -8.38
N GLU A 230 2.79 -11.07 -7.08
CA GLU A 230 1.54 -11.36 -6.37
C GLU A 230 1.13 -10.18 -5.50
N VAL A 231 -0.04 -9.62 -5.75
CA VAL A 231 -0.47 -8.33 -5.21
C VAL A 231 -1.70 -8.44 -4.33
N TYR A 232 -1.66 -7.71 -3.21
CA TYR A 232 -2.70 -7.63 -2.19
C TYR A 232 -3.01 -6.17 -1.83
N ARG A 233 -4.21 -5.94 -1.27
CA ARG A 233 -4.69 -4.65 -0.74
C ARG A 233 -4.93 -3.60 -1.80
N SER A 234 -3.93 -2.82 -2.16
CA SER A 234 -4.05 -1.88 -3.27
C SER A 234 -2.78 -1.81 -4.10
N TRP A 235 -2.98 -1.66 -5.39
CA TRP A 235 -1.91 -1.59 -6.36
C TRP A 235 -2.12 -0.42 -7.31
N ARG A 236 -1.01 0.16 -7.74
CA ARG A 236 -1.01 1.09 -8.85
C ARG A 236 0.19 0.82 -9.74
N TRP A 237 -0.08 0.80 -11.03
CA TRP A 237 0.97 0.78 -12.05
C TRP A 237 1.61 2.16 -12.14
N GLU A 238 2.92 2.25 -11.88
CA GLU A 238 3.67 3.51 -11.88
C GLU A 238 4.78 3.49 -12.92
N PRO A 239 4.49 3.40 -14.23
CA PRO A 239 5.50 3.22 -15.27
C PRO A 239 6.56 4.34 -15.29
N ALA A 240 6.20 5.56 -14.87
CA ALA A 240 7.16 6.67 -14.76
C ALA A 240 8.23 6.47 -13.66
N VAL A 241 7.92 5.68 -12.63
CA VAL A 241 8.83 5.37 -11.51
C VAL A 241 9.45 3.99 -11.70
N GLU A 242 8.66 3.06 -12.22
CA GLU A 242 8.93 1.64 -12.23
C GLU A 242 9.41 1.15 -13.62
N GLY A 243 9.21 1.89 -14.70
CA GLY A 243 9.57 1.44 -16.05
C GLY A 243 8.61 0.35 -16.54
N SER A 244 9.16 -0.76 -17.04
CA SER A 244 8.37 -1.88 -17.57
C SER A 244 7.88 -2.83 -16.48
N PHE A 245 6.82 -3.58 -16.80
CA PHE A 245 6.24 -4.61 -15.94
C PHE A 245 6.27 -5.94 -16.67
N ASP A 246 7.43 -6.59 -16.63
CA ASP A 246 7.72 -7.87 -17.29
C ASP A 246 7.79 -8.97 -16.22
N TYR A 247 6.85 -9.92 -16.26
CA TYR A 247 6.77 -11.00 -15.27
C TYR A 247 6.41 -12.34 -15.93
N GLU A 248 6.79 -13.47 -15.33
CA GLU A 248 6.18 -14.75 -15.69
C GLU A 248 4.70 -14.78 -15.30
N LYS A 249 4.36 -14.23 -14.13
CA LYS A 249 2.99 -14.18 -13.63
C LYS A 249 2.69 -12.85 -12.94
N VAL A 250 1.50 -12.31 -13.18
CA VAL A 250 0.91 -11.23 -12.40
C VAL A 250 -0.38 -11.75 -11.79
N LEU A 251 -0.46 -11.72 -10.47
CA LEU A 251 -1.50 -12.36 -9.69
C LEU A 251 -2.14 -11.32 -8.76
N VAL A 252 -3.32 -10.81 -9.12
CA VAL A 252 -4.09 -9.86 -8.32
C VAL A 252 -5.06 -10.64 -7.45
N ARG A 253 -4.81 -10.65 -6.14
CA ARG A 253 -5.51 -11.52 -5.20
C ARG A 253 -6.78 -10.88 -4.62
N ALA A 254 -7.57 -11.71 -3.96
CA ALA A 254 -8.83 -11.30 -3.32
C ALA A 254 -8.68 -10.04 -2.45
N ASP A 255 -9.72 -9.20 -2.44
CA ASP A 255 -9.76 -7.93 -1.68
C ASP A 255 -8.71 -6.89 -2.13
N THR A 256 -8.15 -7.05 -3.34
CA THR A 256 -7.22 -6.08 -3.94
C THR A 256 -7.95 -5.07 -4.79
N GLN A 257 -7.60 -3.79 -4.61
CA GLN A 257 -8.05 -2.68 -5.44
C GLN A 257 -6.88 -2.17 -6.28
N VAL A 258 -6.91 -2.49 -7.57
CA VAL A 258 -6.00 -1.91 -8.56
C VAL A 258 -6.60 -0.59 -9.05
N VAL A 259 -5.79 0.46 -9.06
CA VAL A 259 -6.21 1.80 -9.48
C VAL A 259 -5.39 2.28 -10.68
N GLY A 260 -5.93 3.28 -11.39
CA GLY A 260 -5.28 3.92 -12.52
C GLY A 260 -3.88 4.44 -12.18
N GLY A 261 -2.95 4.22 -13.09
CA GLY A 261 -1.54 4.59 -12.97
C GLY A 261 -1.24 6.03 -13.37
N GLY A 262 -0.10 6.55 -12.88
CA GLY A 262 0.47 7.77 -13.44
C GLY A 262 1.18 7.46 -14.76
N GLY A 263 0.45 7.56 -15.88
CA GLY A 263 0.97 7.31 -17.23
C GLY A 263 0.66 5.92 -17.79
N ASP A 264 0.97 5.73 -19.07
CA ASP A 264 0.60 4.53 -19.83
C ASP A 264 1.33 3.29 -19.31
N ALA A 265 0.58 2.27 -18.90
CA ALA A 265 1.11 1.04 -18.35
C ALA A 265 1.09 -0.07 -19.41
N THR A 266 2.24 -0.68 -19.67
CA THR A 266 2.36 -1.92 -20.43
C THR A 266 2.77 -3.04 -19.48
N ILE A 267 1.96 -4.09 -19.44
CA ILE A 267 2.24 -5.30 -18.66
C ILE A 267 2.44 -6.45 -19.63
N ASP A 268 3.62 -7.05 -19.60
CA ASP A 268 3.99 -8.22 -20.38
C ASP A 268 4.12 -9.42 -19.43
N THR A 269 3.29 -10.44 -19.61
CA THR A 269 3.30 -11.61 -18.73
C THR A 269 2.95 -12.92 -19.43
N ASN A 270 3.31 -14.07 -18.86
CA ASN A 270 2.75 -15.34 -19.35
C ASN A 270 1.34 -15.55 -18.79
N LEU A 271 1.12 -15.21 -17.52
CA LEU A 271 -0.19 -15.32 -16.89
C LEU A 271 -0.59 -14.01 -16.23
N PHE A 272 -1.80 -13.53 -16.53
CA PHE A 272 -2.42 -12.43 -15.81
C PHE A 272 -3.71 -12.92 -15.13
N GLU A 273 -3.73 -12.93 -13.80
CA GLU A 273 -4.86 -13.46 -13.02
C GLU A 273 -5.44 -12.39 -12.09
N LEU A 274 -6.77 -12.24 -12.09
CA LEU A 274 -7.50 -11.48 -11.07
C LEU A 274 -8.50 -12.39 -10.38
N GLU A 275 -8.47 -12.41 -9.05
CA GLU A 275 -9.39 -13.19 -8.23
C GLU A 275 -10.05 -12.28 -7.18
N ASN A 276 -11.39 -12.25 -7.14
CA ASN A 276 -12.18 -11.51 -6.14
C ASN A 276 -11.65 -10.08 -5.87
N SER A 277 -11.27 -9.38 -6.92
CA SER A 277 -10.58 -8.09 -6.87
C SER A 277 -11.25 -7.07 -7.79
N SER A 278 -10.85 -5.82 -7.68
CA SER A 278 -11.35 -4.77 -8.58
C SER A 278 -10.19 -4.01 -9.21
N TRP A 279 -10.30 -3.74 -10.51
CA TRP A 279 -9.50 -2.73 -11.18
C TRP A 279 -10.44 -1.64 -11.69
N ASP A 280 -10.39 -0.48 -11.07
CA ASP A 280 -11.27 0.64 -11.40
C ASP A 280 -10.46 1.90 -11.73
N THR A 281 -10.71 2.45 -12.92
CA THR A 281 -10.11 3.70 -13.42
C THR A 281 -11.13 4.82 -13.62
N THR A 282 -12.40 4.59 -13.26
CA THR A 282 -13.48 5.58 -13.39
C THR A 282 -13.52 6.57 -12.24
N VAL A 283 -13.11 6.15 -11.04
CA VAL A 283 -13.28 6.94 -9.82
C VAL A 283 -11.94 7.53 -9.39
N GLU A 284 -11.95 8.82 -9.03
CA GLU A 284 -10.92 9.42 -8.18
C GLU A 284 -10.91 8.67 -6.84
N SER A 285 -10.03 7.67 -6.74
CA SER A 285 -9.93 6.85 -5.55
C SER A 285 -9.10 7.57 -4.49
N THR A 286 -9.33 7.26 -3.21
CA THR A 286 -8.43 7.65 -2.12
C THR A 286 -7.01 7.04 -2.26
N ASN A 287 -6.74 6.25 -3.31
CA ASN A 287 -5.44 5.66 -3.65
C ASN A 287 -4.76 6.29 -4.90
N GLY A 288 -5.37 7.25 -5.58
CA GLY A 288 -4.70 7.96 -6.69
C GLY A 288 -5.61 8.58 -7.74
N PHE A 289 -5.05 9.60 -8.40
CA PHE A 289 -5.65 10.37 -9.50
C PHE A 289 -5.74 9.50 -10.75
N ALA A 290 -6.91 9.51 -11.38
CA ALA A 290 -7.08 8.91 -12.69
C ALA A 290 -6.69 9.95 -13.75
N THR A 291 -5.39 10.25 -13.89
CA THR A 291 -4.94 10.91 -15.12
C THR A 291 -5.14 9.93 -16.26
N ALA A 292 -5.74 10.36 -17.37
CA ALA A 292 -5.96 9.50 -18.52
C ALA A 292 -4.66 8.77 -18.92
N SER A 293 -4.67 7.45 -18.80
CA SER A 293 -3.54 6.57 -19.10
C SER A 293 -4.02 5.36 -19.87
N ASP A 294 -3.28 4.98 -20.89
CA ASP A 294 -3.54 3.75 -21.62
C ASP A 294 -2.99 2.55 -20.84
N VAL A 295 -3.73 1.46 -20.80
CA VAL A 295 -3.25 0.21 -20.20
C VAL A 295 -3.27 -0.88 -21.26
N THR A 296 -2.11 -1.47 -21.48
CA THR A 296 -1.93 -2.61 -22.37
C THR A 296 -1.49 -3.82 -21.56
N ILE A 297 -2.24 -4.91 -21.63
CA ILE A 297 -1.88 -6.20 -21.05
C ILE A 297 -1.59 -7.15 -22.20
N ASN A 298 -0.33 -7.51 -22.36
CA ASN A 298 0.11 -8.57 -23.25
C ASN A 298 0.31 -9.82 -22.39
N THR A 299 -0.49 -10.86 -22.64
CA THR A 299 -0.40 -12.10 -21.88
C THR A 299 -0.55 -13.34 -22.74
N VAL A 300 0.03 -14.46 -22.30
CA VAL A 300 -0.28 -15.75 -22.92
C VAL A 300 -1.68 -16.17 -22.50
N ASP A 301 -1.93 -16.19 -21.19
CA ASP A 301 -3.22 -16.55 -20.59
C ASP A 301 -3.73 -15.44 -19.66
N MET A 302 -5.03 -15.16 -19.73
CA MET A 302 -5.72 -14.25 -18.81
C MET A 302 -6.87 -14.96 -18.09
N VAL A 303 -6.92 -14.85 -16.77
CA VAL A 303 -7.98 -15.41 -15.94
C VAL A 303 -8.59 -14.33 -15.06
N VAL A 304 -9.90 -14.12 -15.16
CA VAL A 304 -10.67 -13.15 -14.36
C VAL A 304 -11.77 -13.88 -13.62
N THR A 305 -11.62 -14.05 -12.31
CA THR A 305 -12.60 -14.76 -11.46
C THR A 305 -13.21 -13.81 -10.44
N SER A 306 -14.53 -13.67 -10.47
CA SER A 306 -15.33 -12.84 -9.55
C SER A 306 -14.77 -11.43 -9.35
N SER A 307 -14.15 -10.89 -10.40
CA SER A 307 -13.43 -9.62 -10.36
C SER A 307 -14.09 -8.61 -11.29
N THR A 308 -14.03 -7.35 -10.90
CA THR A 308 -14.59 -6.24 -11.69
C THR A 308 -13.45 -5.45 -12.31
N ILE A 309 -13.51 -5.24 -13.62
CA ILE A 309 -12.62 -4.33 -14.34
C ILE A 309 -13.50 -3.22 -14.92
N GLU A 310 -13.42 -2.02 -14.34
CA GLU A 310 -14.23 -0.86 -14.71
C GLU A 310 -13.37 0.29 -15.25
N MET A 311 -13.64 0.68 -16.49
CA MET A 311 -12.89 1.68 -17.24
C MET A 311 -13.66 2.99 -17.38
N GLY A 312 -12.99 4.11 -17.07
CA GLY A 312 -13.57 5.45 -17.21
C GLY A 312 -12.63 6.47 -17.83
N ASN A 313 -11.57 6.85 -17.11
CA ASN A 313 -10.71 7.98 -17.53
C ASN A 313 -9.57 7.59 -18.49
N SER A 314 -9.34 6.30 -18.76
CA SER A 314 -8.34 5.81 -19.73
C SER A 314 -8.76 6.07 -21.18
N ASN A 315 -7.84 6.50 -22.06
CA ASN A 315 -8.16 6.73 -23.47
C ASN A 315 -8.28 5.40 -24.24
N GLN A 316 -7.44 4.42 -23.94
CA GLN A 316 -7.44 3.07 -24.50
C GLN A 316 -7.12 2.02 -23.43
N TRP A 317 -7.81 0.88 -23.49
CA TRP A 317 -7.45 -0.31 -22.73
C TRP A 317 -7.42 -1.51 -23.66
N THR A 318 -6.27 -2.19 -23.71
CA THR A 318 -6.02 -3.29 -24.63
C THR A 318 -5.61 -4.54 -23.85
N VAL A 319 -6.32 -5.64 -24.09
CA VAL A 319 -5.89 -6.98 -23.65
C VAL A 319 -5.57 -7.79 -24.88
N ASN A 320 -4.31 -8.20 -25.01
CA ASN A 320 -3.80 -9.09 -26.03
C ASN A 320 -3.47 -10.44 -25.38
N SER A 321 -4.39 -11.41 -25.50
CA SER A 321 -4.19 -12.77 -24.98
C SER A 321 -3.88 -13.74 -26.13
N THR A 322 -2.71 -14.38 -26.14
CA THR A 322 -2.34 -15.24 -27.28
C THR A 322 -2.90 -16.66 -27.23
N THR A 323 -3.25 -17.16 -26.04
CA THR A 323 -3.71 -18.54 -25.86
C THR A 323 -5.10 -18.63 -25.24
N SER A 324 -5.35 -17.97 -24.11
CA SER A 324 -6.67 -18.00 -23.48
C SER A 324 -7.07 -16.70 -22.78
N TYR A 325 -8.38 -16.46 -22.75
CA TYR A 325 -9.03 -15.48 -21.90
C TYR A 325 -10.25 -16.14 -21.26
N GLU A 326 -10.22 -16.31 -19.95
CA GLU A 326 -11.30 -16.88 -19.16
C GLU A 326 -11.87 -15.83 -18.21
N GLN A 327 -13.19 -15.64 -18.23
CA GLN A 327 -13.87 -14.76 -17.28
C GLN A 327 -15.07 -15.47 -16.68
N SER A 328 -15.08 -15.59 -15.36
CA SER A 328 -16.16 -16.22 -14.60
C SER A 328 -16.55 -15.34 -13.41
N GLY A 329 -17.83 -14.95 -13.33
CA GLY A 329 -18.26 -13.96 -12.34
C GLY A 329 -17.67 -12.56 -12.59
N GLY A 330 -18.21 -11.55 -11.88
CA GLY A 330 -17.79 -10.15 -12.04
C GLY A 330 -18.15 -9.53 -13.40
N SER A 331 -17.44 -8.46 -13.79
CA SER A 331 -17.65 -7.72 -15.06
C SER A 331 -16.33 -7.16 -15.59
N ALA A 332 -16.23 -6.97 -16.91
CA ALA A 332 -15.08 -6.30 -17.54
C ALA A 332 -15.54 -5.51 -18.78
N ASN A 333 -15.14 -4.24 -18.91
CA ASN A 333 -15.51 -3.38 -20.03
C ASN A 333 -14.36 -3.02 -21.00
N ALA A 334 -13.36 -3.90 -21.16
CA ALA A 334 -12.16 -3.70 -22.01
C ALA A 334 -12.42 -3.94 -23.51
N GLN A 335 -11.65 -3.24 -24.37
CA GLN A 335 -11.45 -3.65 -25.76
C GLN A 335 -10.48 -4.85 -25.80
N LYS A 336 -10.90 -5.91 -26.51
CA LYS A 336 -10.20 -7.20 -26.55
C LYS A 336 -9.73 -7.47 -27.98
N PHE A 337 -8.50 -7.99 -28.13
CA PHE A 337 -7.90 -8.32 -29.41
C PHE A 337 -7.24 -9.71 -29.39
#